data_AF-A0A354PHX0-F1
#
_entry.id   AF-A0A354PHX0-F1
#
_cell.length_a   1.000
_cell.length_b   1.000
_cell.length_c   1.000
_cell.angle_alpha   90.00
_cell.angle_beta   90.00
_cell.angle_gamma   90.00
#
_symmetry.space_group_name_H-M   'P 1'
#
loop_
_entity.id
_entity.type
_entity.pdbx_description
1 polymer ?
#
loop_
_entity_poly.entity_id
_entity_poly.type
_entity_poly.pdbx_seq_one_letter_code
_entity_poly.pdbx_strand_id
1 'polypeptide(L)' 'MTPGASVSGLYFAHPQSRYFTVDRVTRDQVQDYAKRKGKSLREVERWLAPNLAYDPD' A
#
# COMPACT_ATOMS: atom_id res chain seq x y z
N MET A 1 3.54 -16.18 -1.05
CA MET A 1 3.51 -16.87 -2.35
C MET A 1 3.88 -18.33 -2.11
N THR A 2 3.43 -19.25 -2.97
CA THR A 2 3.79 -20.67 -2.89
C THR A 2 4.35 -21.06 -4.26
N PRO A 3 5.57 -21.62 -4.37
CA PRO A 3 6.49 -22.04 -3.30
C PRO A 3 7.22 -20.89 -2.58
N GLY A 4 7.94 -21.19 -1.49
CA GLY A 4 8.69 -20.20 -0.72
C GLY A 4 9.85 -19.54 -1.51
N ALA A 5 10.49 -20.29 -2.40
CA ALA A 5 11.51 -19.77 -3.32
C ALA A 5 10.85 -19.12 -4.56
N SER A 6 10.06 -18.05 -4.34
CA SER A 6 9.38 -17.29 -5.40
C SER A 6 9.67 -15.80 -5.31
N VAL A 7 9.70 -15.13 -6.46
CA VAL A 7 9.82 -13.66 -6.57
C VAL A 7 8.71 -13.13 -7.47
N SER A 8 8.10 -11.99 -7.12
CA SER A 8 7.17 -11.24 -7.99
C SER A 8 7.41 -9.75 -7.86
N GLY A 9 7.04 -8.97 -8.88
CA GLY A 9 7.23 -7.53 -8.92
C GLY A 9 6.68 -6.89 -10.18
N LEU A 10 6.94 -5.58 -10.32
CA LEU A 10 6.55 -4.77 -11.48
C LEU A 10 7.82 -4.20 -12.13
N TYR A 11 7.83 -4.06 -13.46
CA TYR A 11 8.93 -3.45 -14.21
C TYR A 11 8.63 -1.99 -14.53
N PHE A 12 9.58 -1.10 -14.24
CA PHE A 12 9.55 0.32 -14.59
C PHE A 12 10.81 0.67 -15.41
N ALA A 13 10.64 1.33 -16.56
CA ALA A 13 11.73 1.60 -17.51
C ALA A 13 12.18 3.08 -17.55
N HIS A 14 11.57 3.95 -16.74
CA HIS A 14 11.90 5.38 -16.75
C HIS A 14 13.31 5.61 -16.17
N PRO A 15 14.20 6.40 -16.81
CA PRO A 15 15.60 6.53 -16.38
C PRO A 15 15.78 7.13 -14.98
N GLN A 16 14.75 7.81 -14.46
CA GLN A 16 14.74 8.37 -13.11
C GLN A 16 14.00 7.49 -12.08
N SER A 17 13.50 6.30 -12.47
CA SER A 17 12.84 5.40 -11.52
C SER A 17 13.85 4.89 -10.49
N ARG A 18 13.47 4.98 -9.22
CA ARG A 18 14.29 4.54 -8.09
C ARG A 18 13.37 4.03 -6.98
N TYR A 19 13.91 3.17 -6.12
CA TYR A 19 13.21 2.80 -4.89
C TYR A 19 13.11 4.00 -3.94
N PHE A 20 11.95 4.14 -3.31
CA PHE A 20 11.70 5.12 -2.26
C PHE A 20 10.66 4.58 -1.29
N THR A 21 10.62 5.12 -0.08
CA THR A 21 9.65 4.76 0.95
C THR A 21 8.39 5.61 0.80
N VAL A 22 7.21 5.00 0.98
CA VAL A 22 5.92 5.72 0.94
C VAL A 22 5.63 6.50 2.23
N ASP A 23 6.32 6.16 3.32
CA ASP A 23 6.17 6.71 4.67
C ASP A 23 4.76 6.53 5.24
N ARG A 24 4.37 7.44 6.14
CA ARG A 24 3.13 7.42 6.91
C ARG A 24 2.00 8.02 6.07
N VAL A 25 0.88 7.31 5.93
CA VAL A 25 -0.29 7.75 5.17
C VAL A 25 -1.43 8.21 6.10
N THR A 26 -2.06 9.31 5.74
CA THR A 26 -3.15 9.93 6.49
C THR A 26 -4.52 9.30 6.15
N ARG A 27 -5.51 9.52 7.03
CA ARG A 27 -6.84 8.88 6.91
C ARG A 27 -7.56 9.21 5.60
N ASP A 28 -7.42 10.42 5.10
CA ASP A 28 -7.97 10.87 3.82
C ASP A 28 -7.39 10.09 2.62
N GLN A 29 -6.07 9.85 2.59
CA GLN A 29 -5.43 9.05 1.55
C GLN A 29 -5.88 7.59 1.59
N VAL A 30 -6.06 7.02 2.78
CA VAL A 30 -6.58 5.65 2.97
C VAL A 30 -8.03 5.54 2.49
N GLN A 31 -8.87 6.53 2.80
CA GLN A 31 -10.26 6.58 2.33
C GLN A 31 -10.36 6.69 0.80
N ASP A 32 -9.52 7.52 0.19
CA ASP A 32 -9.45 7.62 -1.27
C ASP A 32 -8.99 6.31 -1.91
N TYR A 33 -7.96 5.67 -1.35
CA TYR A 33 -7.48 4.37 -1.83
C TYR A 33 -8.55 3.28 -1.68
N ALA A 34 -9.31 3.27 -0.58
CA ALA A 34 -10.42 2.35 -0.39
C ALA A 34 -11.50 2.49 -1.48
N LYS A 35 -11.87 3.73 -1.83
CA LYS A 35 -12.78 4.01 -2.95
C LYS A 35 -12.24 3.51 -4.28
N ARG A 36 -10.98 3.83 -4.61
CA ARG A 36 -10.33 3.38 -5.87
C ARG A 36 -10.23 1.87 -5.99
N LYS A 37 -10.04 1.17 -4.88
CA LYS A 37 -9.93 -0.30 -4.85
C LYS A 37 -11.27 -1.01 -4.66
N GLY A 38 -12.37 -0.27 -4.45
CA GLY A 38 -13.68 -0.84 -4.16
C GLY A 38 -13.70 -1.67 -2.86
N LYS A 39 -12.91 -1.27 -1.86
CA LYS A 39 -12.74 -1.98 -0.58
C LYS A 39 -13.31 -1.17 0.57
N SER A 40 -13.65 -1.86 1.66
CA SER A 40 -14.01 -1.17 2.91
C SER A 40 -12.78 -0.47 3.51
N LEU A 41 -13.00 0.64 4.23
CA LEU A 41 -11.92 1.36 4.92
C LEU A 41 -11.15 0.43 5.88
N ARG A 42 -11.88 -0.35 6.68
CA ARG A 42 -11.31 -1.33 7.63
C ARG A 42 -10.41 -2.38 6.96
N GLU A 43 -10.79 -2.86 5.78
CA GLU A 43 -9.96 -3.82 5.04
C GLU A 43 -8.64 -3.17 4.60
N VAL A 44 -8.71 -1.94 4.11
CA VAL A 44 -7.51 -1.20 3.69
C VAL A 44 -6.61 -0.87 4.88
N GLU A 45 -7.17 -0.42 6.00
CA GLU A 45 -6.44 -0.17 7.24
C GLU A 45 -5.72 -1.42 7.73
N ARG A 46 -6.36 -2.60 7.64
CA ARG A 46 -5.70 -3.88 7.94
C ARG A 46 -4.48 -4.14 7.05
N TRP A 47 -4.58 -3.90 5.74
CA TRP A 47 -3.47 -4.14 4.80
C TRP A 47 -2.34 -3.10 4.93
N LEU A 48 -2.69 -1.86 5.29
CA LEU A 48 -1.75 -0.74 5.40
C LEU A 48 -1.32 -0.44 6.85
N ALA A 49 -1.66 -1.29 7.82
CA ALA A 49 -1.43 -1.04 9.25
C ALA A 49 -0.01 -0.54 9.59
N PRO A 50 1.09 -1.08 9.03
CA PRO A 50 2.44 -0.59 9.32
C PRO A 50 2.71 0.85 8.86
N ASN A 51 1.91 1.36 7.92
CA ASN A 51 2.09 2.64 7.26
C ASN A 51 1.07 3.70 7.71
N LEU A 52 0.11 3.39 8.59
CA LEU A 52 -0.85 4.39 9.04
C LEU A 52 -0.17 5.48 9.88
N ALA A 53 -0.57 6.73 9.65
CA ALA A 53 -0.17 7.91 10.44
C ALA A 53 -1.10 8.19 11.63
N TYR A 54 -2.06 7.30 11.87
CA TYR A 54 -3.13 7.43 12.84
C TYR A 54 -3.51 6.05 13.38
N ASP A 55 -4.16 6.02 14.54
CA ASP A 55 -4.70 4.78 15.11
C ASP A 55 -6.09 4.51 14.50
N PRO A 56 -6.28 3.39 13.78
CA PRO A 56 -7.60 2.98 13.28
C PRO A 56 -8.44 2.38 14.41
N ASP A 57 -9.75 2.60 14.35
CA ASP A 57 -10.75 2.07 15.30
C ASP A 57 -10.98 0.55 15.15
#